data_AF-A0A7Y0L982-F1
#
_entry.id   AF-A0A7Y0L982-F1
#
_cell.length_a   1.000
_cell.length_b   1.000
_cell.length_c   1.000
_cell.angle_alpha   90.00
_cell.angle_beta   90.00
_cell.angle_gamma   90.00
#
_symmetry.space_group_name_H-M   'P 1'
#
loop_
_entity.id
_entity.type
_entity.pdbx_description
1 polymer ?
#
loop_
_entity_poly.entity_id
_entity_poly.type
_entity_poly.pdbx_seq_one_letter_code
_entity_poly.pdbx_strand_id
1 'polypeptide(L)'
;MAQARRGDTVFCDPPYVAWSDTANFTDYTVGGFGIADQEELASWAERLAADGITVVISNHATDWTRQLYKTAKQIIVDVPRFISRDGASRKAVQEIIAVTANELELRWCQVVRRENNIGSSETRSSNSKTGRQVQLMPASNI
;
A
#
# COMPACT_ATOMS: atom_id res chain seq x y z
N MET A 1 -11.60 0.24 -21.88
CA MET A 1 -10.95 0.28 -20.56
C MET A 1 -9.99 -0.89 -20.49
N ALA A 2 -8.74 -0.68 -20.03
CA ALA A 2 -7.81 -1.78 -19.80
C ALA A 2 -8.18 -2.46 -18.46
N GLN A 3 -8.17 -3.80 -18.44
CA GLN A 3 -8.44 -4.58 -17.24
C GLN A 3 -7.12 -4.87 -16.51
N ALA A 4 -7.08 -4.60 -15.20
CA ALA A 4 -5.93 -4.93 -14.37
C ALA A 4 -5.72 -6.45 -14.33
N ARG A 5 -4.45 -6.87 -14.33
CA ARG A 5 -4.01 -8.27 -14.36
C ARG A 5 -3.04 -8.53 -13.23
N ARG A 6 -2.91 -9.80 -12.84
CA ARG A 6 -1.92 -10.23 -11.86
C ARG A 6 -0.53 -9.64 -12.16
N GLY A 7 0.12 -9.09 -11.13
CA GLY A 7 1.40 -8.39 -11.23
C GLY A 7 1.27 -6.88 -11.48
N ASP A 8 0.08 -6.39 -11.85
CA ASP A 8 -0.17 -4.95 -11.95
C ASP A 8 -0.26 -4.31 -10.55
N THR A 9 -0.02 -3.01 -10.52
CA THR A 9 -0.27 -2.16 -9.35
C THR A 9 -1.28 -1.09 -9.72
N VAL A 10 -2.34 -0.96 -8.91
CA VAL A 10 -3.39 0.03 -9.06
C VAL A 10 -3.24 1.08 -7.96
N PHE A 11 -3.22 2.36 -8.35
CA PHE A 11 -3.24 3.49 -7.41
C PHE A 11 -4.62 4.14 -7.41
N CYS A 12 -5.18 4.35 -6.22
CA CYS A 12 -6.51 4.93 -6.02
C CYS A 12 -6.40 6.18 -5.14
N ASP A 13 -6.92 7.30 -5.64
CA ASP A 13 -6.99 8.58 -4.94
C ASP A 13 -8.46 9.03 -4.86
N PRO A 14 -9.28 8.39 -4.00
CA PRO A 14 -10.69 8.71 -3.87
C PRO A 14 -10.87 10.12 -3.26
N PRO A 15 -12.07 10.73 -3.34
CA PRO A 15 -12.37 11.92 -2.53
C PRO A 15 -12.11 11.66 -1.03
N TYR A 16 -11.32 12.51 -0.39
CA TYR A 16 -10.81 12.24 0.98
C TYR A 16 -11.93 12.40 2.00
N VAL A 17 -11.91 11.55 3.02
CA VAL A 17 -12.84 11.74 4.14
C VAL A 17 -12.47 12.95 4.97
N ALA A 18 -13.46 13.65 5.52
CA ALA A 18 -13.22 14.84 6.31
C ALA A 18 -12.37 14.54 7.56
N TRP A 19 -11.59 15.54 7.99
CA TRP A 19 -10.58 15.40 9.05
C TRP A 19 -11.16 15.27 10.47
N SER A 20 -12.48 15.44 10.70
CA SER A 20 -13.09 15.31 12.02
C SER A 20 -14.46 14.62 12.02
N ASP A 21 -14.74 13.86 13.09
CA ASP A 21 -16.06 13.27 13.38
C ASP A 21 -17.19 14.30 13.43
N THR A 22 -16.87 15.56 13.77
CA THR A 22 -17.84 16.65 13.81
C THR A 22 -18.15 17.28 12.46
N ALA A 23 -17.33 17.03 11.44
CA ALA A 23 -17.64 17.37 10.04
C ALA A 23 -18.41 16.24 9.33
N ASN A 24 -18.52 15.06 9.96
CA ASN A 24 -19.03 13.83 9.35
C ASN A 24 -20.57 13.65 9.39
N PHE A 25 -21.33 14.62 9.88
CA PHE A 25 -22.80 14.45 9.98
C PHE A 25 -23.63 15.26 8.98
N THR A 26 -23.03 16.16 8.21
CA THR A 26 -23.78 16.97 7.24
C THR A 26 -23.00 17.16 5.95
N ASP A 27 -23.62 16.74 4.85
CA ASP A 27 -23.22 16.91 3.44
C ASP A 27 -22.32 15.83 2.83
N TYR A 28 -22.78 14.58 2.95
CA TYR A 28 -22.66 13.61 1.86
C TYR A 28 -23.26 14.22 0.59
N THR A 29 -22.43 14.42 -0.43
CA THR A 29 -22.90 14.87 -1.75
C THR A 29 -23.99 13.93 -2.25
N VAL A 30 -25.22 14.45 -2.39
CA VAL A 30 -26.31 13.74 -3.06
C VAL A 30 -25.84 13.44 -4.50
N GLY A 31 -25.45 12.18 -4.75
CA GLY A 31 -24.92 11.71 -6.04
C GLY A 31 -23.39 11.63 -6.18
N GLY A 32 -22.61 11.68 -5.10
CA GLY A 32 -21.13 11.57 -5.14
C GLY A 32 -20.55 10.48 -4.22
N PHE A 33 -19.22 10.35 -4.23
CA PHE A 33 -18.45 9.33 -3.52
C PHE A 33 -18.55 9.50 -1.99
N GLY A 34 -19.29 8.61 -1.33
CA GLY A 34 -19.56 8.65 0.10
C GLY A 34 -18.81 7.58 0.90
N ILE A 35 -19.25 7.39 2.15
CA ILE A 35 -18.69 6.39 3.06
C ILE A 35 -18.91 4.97 2.53
N ALA A 36 -20.07 4.68 1.94
CA ALA A 36 -20.33 3.37 1.33
C ALA A 36 -19.37 3.08 0.17
N ASP A 37 -19.05 4.08 -0.66
CA ASP A 37 -18.12 3.91 -1.78
C ASP A 37 -16.67 3.73 -1.29
N GLN A 38 -16.28 4.40 -0.20
CA GLN A 38 -15.00 4.17 0.47
C GLN A 38 -14.88 2.73 1.00
N GLU A 39 -15.95 2.21 1.63
CA GLU A 39 -16.02 0.82 2.10
C GLU A 39 -15.96 -0.18 0.94
N GLU A 40 -16.68 0.11 -0.16
CA GLU A 40 -16.65 -0.72 -1.35
C GLU A 40 -15.26 -0.72 -2.00
N LEU A 41 -14.60 0.44 -2.09
CA LEU A 41 -13.24 0.57 -2.60
C LEU A 41 -12.25 -0.26 -1.77
N ALA A 42 -12.36 -0.24 -0.44
CA ALA A 42 -11.52 -1.06 0.44
C ALA A 42 -11.75 -2.56 0.18
N SER A 43 -13.01 -2.99 0.02
CA SER A 43 -13.34 -4.38 -0.30
C SER A 43 -12.81 -4.81 -1.68
N TRP A 44 -12.91 -3.93 -2.69
CA TRP A 44 -12.33 -4.18 -4.00
C TRP A 44 -10.82 -4.31 -3.96
N ALA A 45 -10.13 -3.49 -3.16
CA ALA A 45 -8.70 -3.59 -2.97
C ALA A 45 -8.29 -4.95 -2.40
N GLU A 46 -9.04 -5.48 -1.43
CA GLU A 46 -8.79 -6.82 -0.87
C GLU A 46 -9.02 -7.92 -1.91
N ARG A 47 -10.08 -7.82 -2.72
CA ARG A 47 -10.38 -8.80 -3.79
C ARG A 47 -9.29 -8.80 -4.88
N LEU A 48 -8.91 -7.63 -5.35
CA LEU A 48 -7.85 -7.49 -6.35
C LEU A 48 -6.51 -7.98 -5.81
N ALA A 49 -6.21 -7.71 -4.54
CA ALA A 49 -5.03 -8.25 -3.88
C ALA A 49 -5.04 -9.78 -3.87
N ALA A 50 -6.17 -10.43 -3.59
CA ALA A 50 -6.30 -11.89 -3.66
C ALA A 50 -6.00 -12.43 -5.07
N ASP A 51 -6.33 -11.68 -6.12
CA ASP A 51 -6.01 -12.01 -7.52
C ASP A 51 -4.55 -11.68 -7.92
N GLY A 52 -3.74 -11.20 -6.97
CA GLY A 52 -2.34 -10.86 -7.17
C GLY A 52 -2.12 -9.50 -7.84
N ILE A 53 -3.07 -8.57 -7.67
CA ILE A 53 -2.96 -7.17 -8.09
C ILE A 53 -2.70 -6.33 -6.84
N THR A 54 -1.59 -5.60 -6.80
CA THR A 54 -1.32 -4.71 -5.66
C THR A 54 -2.18 -3.46 -5.78
N VAL A 55 -2.86 -3.07 -4.70
CA VAL A 55 -3.65 -1.84 -4.66
C VAL A 55 -3.08 -0.90 -3.61
N VAL A 56 -2.88 0.35 -4.00
CA VAL A 56 -2.38 1.43 -3.14
C VAL A 56 -3.45 2.52 -3.08
N ILE A 57 -3.91 2.85 -1.88
CA ILE A 57 -4.94 3.87 -1.65
C ILE A 57 -4.37 4.99 -0.78
N SER A 58 -4.58 6.24 -1.18
CA SER A 58 -4.28 7.45 -0.38
C SER A 58 -5.54 8.04 0.26
N ASN A 59 -5.44 8.49 1.51
CA ASN A 59 -6.52 9.20 2.20
C ASN A 59 -5.98 10.04 3.39
N HIS A 60 -6.83 10.82 4.06
CA HIS A 60 -6.50 11.41 5.36
C HIS A 60 -6.40 10.33 6.43
N ALA A 61 -5.41 10.39 7.33
CA ALA A 61 -5.23 9.42 8.41
C ALA A 61 -6.12 9.74 9.62
N THR A 62 -7.42 9.51 9.46
CA THR A 62 -8.41 9.55 10.55
C THR A 62 -8.53 8.18 11.24
N ASP A 63 -9.11 8.14 12.44
CA ASP A 63 -9.38 6.85 13.11
C ASP A 63 -10.28 5.94 12.26
N TRP A 64 -11.24 6.54 11.55
CA TRP A 64 -12.12 5.81 10.64
C TRP A 64 -11.36 5.18 9.45
N THR A 65 -10.49 5.91 8.75
CA THR A 65 -9.69 5.35 7.63
C THR A 65 -8.66 4.32 8.09
N ARG A 66 -8.07 4.51 9.28
CA ARG A 66 -7.17 3.51 9.89
C ARG A 66 -7.91 2.20 10.16
N GLN A 67 -9.16 2.28 10.59
CA GLN A 67 -10.01 1.12 10.79
C GLN A 67 -10.48 0.51 9.47
N LEU A 68 -10.81 1.35 8.48
CA LEU A 68 -11.23 0.92 7.14
C LEU A 68 -10.14 0.07 6.47
N TYR A 69 -8.88 0.52 6.52
CA TYR A 69 -7.75 -0.15 5.88
C TYR A 69 -6.92 -1.03 6.86
N LYS A 70 -7.55 -1.58 7.91
CA LYS A 70 -6.84 -2.35 8.97
C LYS A 70 -6.11 -3.59 8.47
N THR A 71 -6.55 -4.16 7.35
CA THR A 71 -5.97 -5.36 6.71
C THR A 71 -4.82 -5.01 5.78
N ALA A 72 -4.73 -3.75 5.35
CA ALA A 72 -3.66 -3.24 4.51
C ALA A 72 -2.43 -2.90 5.34
N LYS A 73 -1.26 -2.88 4.69
CA LYS A 73 -0.08 -2.27 5.27
C LYS A 73 -0.24 -0.76 5.25
N GLN A 74 -0.29 -0.13 6.42
CA GLN A 74 -0.50 1.31 6.55
C GLN A 74 0.84 2.05 6.66
N ILE A 75 1.02 3.09 5.85
CA ILE A 75 2.13 4.03 5.95
C ILE A 75 1.51 5.39 6.28
N ILE A 76 1.89 5.98 7.41
CA ILE A 76 1.44 7.31 7.82
C ILE A 76 2.50 8.34 7.45
N VAL A 77 2.08 9.40 6.78
CA VAL A 77 2.95 10.50 6.35
C VAL A 77 2.44 11.80 6.96
N ASP A 78 3.32 12.54 7.60
CA ASP A 78 3.02 13.91 8.05
C ASP A 78 3.22 14.86 6.86
N VAL A 79 2.13 15.46 6.37
CA VAL A 79 2.18 16.38 5.23
C VAL A 79 2.08 17.83 5.71
N PRO A 80 3.11 18.67 5.48
CA PRO A 80 3.04 20.08 5.79
C PRO A 80 2.13 20.80 4.79
N ARG A 81 1.04 21.43 5.27
CA ARG A 81 0.22 22.31 4.43
C ARG A 81 0.92 23.65 4.26
N PHE A 82 1.48 23.90 3.09
CA PHE A 82 2.19 25.17 2.78
C PHE A 82 1.26 26.35 2.45
N ILE A 83 -0.04 26.14 2.29
CA ILE A 83 -0.98 27.20 1.90
C ILE A 83 -1.87 27.58 3.10
N SER A 84 -1.36 28.52 3.91
CA SER A 84 -2.16 29.26 4.90
C SER A 84 -1.68 30.72 4.92
N ARG A 85 -2.64 31.66 4.90
CA ARG A 85 -2.40 33.11 5.07
C ARG A 85 -2.02 33.48 6.51
N ASP A 86 -2.15 32.54 7.45
CA ASP A 86 -1.90 32.74 8.88
C ASP A 86 -0.89 31.72 9.41
N GLY A 87 0.29 32.19 9.81
CA GLY A 87 1.40 31.36 10.26
C GLY A 87 1.14 30.59 11.56
N ALA A 88 0.11 30.97 12.33
CA ALA A 88 -0.22 30.38 13.62
C ALA A 88 -1.08 29.11 13.55
N SER A 89 -1.68 28.79 12.38
CA SER A 89 -2.61 27.66 12.20
C SER A 89 -2.01 26.48 11.41
N ARG A 90 -0.68 26.35 11.40
CA ARG A 90 0.04 25.23 10.76
C ARG A 90 -0.15 23.93 11.55
N LYS A 91 -1.35 23.34 11.52
CA LYS A 91 -1.56 21.97 11.98
C LYS A 91 -1.11 21.02 10.86
N ALA A 92 -0.05 20.25 11.13
CA ALA A 92 0.32 19.13 10.27
C ALA A 92 -0.86 18.19 10.14
N VAL A 93 -1.14 17.73 8.92
CA VAL A 93 -2.18 16.74 8.68
C VAL A 93 -1.54 15.44 8.29
N GLN A 94 -2.03 14.37 8.90
CA GLN A 94 -1.56 13.03 8.64
C GLN A 94 -2.35 12.46 7.47
N GLU A 95 -1.62 11.82 6.56
CA GLU A 95 -2.17 11.04 5.47
C GLU A 95 -1.80 9.57 5.67
N ILE A 96 -2.70 8.69 5.20
CA ILE A 96 -2.51 7.25 5.20
C ILE A 96 -2.35 6.78 3.76
N ILE A 97 -1.29 6.01 3.52
CA ILE A 97 -1.10 5.22 2.31
C ILE A 97 -1.34 3.75 2.70
N ALA A 98 -2.46 3.20 2.27
CA ALA A 98 -2.85 1.82 2.49
C ALA A 98 -2.38 0.96 1.31
N VAL A 99 -1.51 -0.01 1.58
CA VAL A 99 -0.99 -0.94 0.57
C VAL A 99 -1.59 -2.33 0.83
N THR A 100 -2.45 -2.77 -0.08
CA THR A 100 -3.10 -4.09 -0.04
C THR A 100 -2.51 -4.95 -1.16
N ALA A 101 -1.87 -6.06 -0.79
CA ALA A 101 -1.26 -6.99 -1.73
C ALA A 101 -1.41 -8.42 -1.20
N ASN A 102 -1.31 -9.44 -2.06
CA ASN A 102 -1.26 -10.81 -1.54
C ASN A 102 0.01 -11.02 -0.69
N GLU A 103 -0.13 -11.83 0.37
CA GLU A 103 0.99 -12.15 1.25
C GLU A 103 2.10 -12.94 0.53
N LEU A 104 1.76 -13.71 -0.50
CA LEU A 104 2.71 -14.58 -1.21
C LEU A 104 3.79 -13.76 -1.93
N GLU A 105 3.44 -12.70 -2.66
CA GLU A 105 4.41 -11.81 -3.33
C GLU A 105 5.21 -10.95 -2.36
N LEU A 106 4.58 -10.49 -1.27
CA LEU A 106 5.27 -9.77 -0.21
C LEU A 106 6.34 -10.62 0.47
N ARG A 107 6.07 -11.93 0.64
CA ARG A 107 7.04 -12.89 1.21
C ARG A 107 8.21 -13.15 0.27
N TRP A 108 7.97 -13.28 -1.05
CA TRP A 108 9.02 -13.43 -2.06
C TRP A 108 9.97 -12.23 -2.09
N CYS A 109 9.45 -11.00 -2.09
CA CYS A 109 10.30 -9.79 -2.08
C CYS A 109 11.17 -9.69 -0.82
N GLN A 110 10.65 -10.11 0.35
CA GLN A 110 11.42 -10.11 1.60
C GLN A 110 12.52 -11.18 1.62
N VAL A 111 12.25 -12.37 1.09
CA VAL A 111 13.25 -13.45 0.96
C VAL A 111 14.35 -13.04 -0.02
N VAL A 112 14.00 -12.53 -1.20
CA VAL A 112 14.97 -12.07 -2.20
C VAL A 112 15.83 -10.92 -1.67
N ARG A 113 15.26 -9.97 -0.89
CA ARG A 113 16.04 -8.90 -0.24
C ARG A 113 16.98 -9.40 0.84
N ARG A 114 16.64 -10.47 1.57
CA ARG A 114 17.57 -11.09 2.53
C ARG A 114 18.73 -11.78 1.83
N GLU A 115 18.47 -12.50 0.75
CA GLU A 115 19.51 -13.23 0.01
C GLU A 115 20.47 -12.27 -0.71
N ASN A 116 19.97 -11.16 -1.27
CA ASN A 116 20.82 -10.15 -1.91
C ASN A 116 21.57 -9.23 -0.94
N ASN A 117 21.26 -9.26 0.36
CA ASN A 117 21.99 -8.51 1.39
C ASN A 117 23.06 -9.38 2.09
N ILE A 118 23.21 -10.64 1.68
CA ILE A 118 24.33 -11.52 2.07
C ILE A 118 25.35 -11.49 0.93
N GLY A 119 26.03 -10.35 0.75
CA GLY A 119 26.89 -10.19 -0.42
C GLY A 119 27.61 -8.86 -0.55
N SER A 120 28.09 -8.28 0.55
CA SER A 120 29.07 -7.19 0.48
C SER A 120 30.07 -7.27 1.64
N SER A 121 30.87 -8.33 1.64
CA SER A 121 32.22 -8.27 2.19
C SER A 121 33.16 -9.11 1.31
N GLU A 122 34.05 -8.40 0.63
CA GLU A 122 35.01 -8.95 -0.32
C GLU A 122 36.08 -9.85 0.34
N THR A 123 36.26 -11.00 -0.29
CA THR A 123 37.51 -11.72 -0.56
C THR A 123 38.48 -12.05 0.58
N ARG A 124 38.60 -13.36 0.87
CA ARG A 124 39.90 -14.06 0.82
C ARG A 124 39.74 -15.59 0.75
N SER A 125 40.29 -16.13 -0.34
CA SER A 125 41.03 -17.40 -0.44
C SER A 125 40.35 -18.76 -0.20
N SER A 126 40.62 -19.63 -1.19
CA SER A 126 40.86 -21.09 -1.13
C SER A 126 39.69 -22.08 -0.97
N ASN A 127 39.49 -22.84 -2.05
CA ASN A 127 39.15 -24.27 -2.15
C ASN A 127 38.19 -24.89 -1.11
N SER A 128 37.02 -25.35 -1.57
CA SER A 128 36.71 -26.80 -1.74
C SER A 128 35.19 -27.04 -1.88
N LYS A 129 34.88 -27.98 -2.79
CA LYS A 129 33.72 -28.88 -2.89
C LYS A 129 32.36 -28.48 -2.26
N THR A 130 31.33 -28.75 -3.07
CA THR A 130 29.92 -29.05 -2.73
C THR A 130 29.02 -27.85 -2.40
N GLY A 131 28.48 -27.21 -3.44
CA GLY A 131 27.30 -26.37 -3.36
C GLY A 131 26.22 -26.90 -4.30
N ARG A 132 25.07 -27.31 -3.77
CA ARG A 132 23.89 -27.69 -4.56
C ARG A 132 23.53 -26.54 -5.50
N GLN A 133 23.64 -26.78 -6.80
CA GLN A 133 23.06 -25.92 -7.81
C GLN A 133 21.54 -26.09 -7.73
N VAL A 134 20.84 -25.12 -7.14
CA VAL A 134 19.38 -25.10 -7.15
C VAL A 134 18.96 -24.53 -8.51
N GLN A 135 18.39 -25.40 -9.33
CA GLN A 135 17.91 -25.05 -10.66
C GLN A 135 16.63 -24.22 -10.55
N LEU A 136 16.70 -22.96 -10.94
CA LEU A 136 15.53 -22.10 -11.12
C LEU A 136 14.66 -22.69 -12.24
N MET A 137 13.41 -23.03 -11.92
CA MET A 137 12.41 -23.35 -12.95
C MET A 137 11.70 -22.06 -13.36
N PRO A 138 11.59 -21.76 -14.66
CA PRO A 138 10.89 -20.56 -15.14
C PRO A 138 9.39 -20.65 -14.91
N ALA A 139 8.76 -19.50 -14.66
CA ALA A 139 7.33 -19.31 -14.34
C ALA A 139 6.37 -19.60 -15.50
N SER A 140 6.74 -20.47 -16.44
CA SER A 140 5.92 -20.88 -17.59
C SER A 140 5.15 -22.19 -17.36
N ASN A 141 5.17 -22.75 -16.15
CA ASN A 141 4.44 -23.98 -15.78
C ASN A 141 3.61 -23.82 -14.49
N ILE A 142 2.73 -22.82 -14.45
CA ILE A 142 1.54 -22.81 -13.58
C ILE A 142 0.33 -22.54 -14.45
#